data_AF-A0A1W0X3A4-F1
#
_entry.id   AF-A0A1W0X3A4-F1
#
_cell.length_a   1.000
_cell.length_b   1.000
_cell.length_c   1.000
_cell.angle_alpha   90.00
_cell.angle_beta   90.00
_cell.angle_gamma   90.00
#
_symmetry.space_group_name_H-M   'P 1'
#
loop_
_entity.id
_entity.type
_entity.pdbx_description
1 polymer ?
#
loop_
_entity_poly.entity_id
_entity_poly.type
_entity_poly.pdbx_seq_one_letter_code
_entity_poly.pdbx_strand_id
1 'polypeptide(L)'
;MIPYVQGVFIAVATLVLGYSSAAPSCELMGLMPCLMPAMTFLHSPDFKDIQAVQRTGEFQNLTAPQLTSLCKTAQGIVTCAADYLERCMDHELKDLQVFARGTVKLLEVCDRPDLYAKWMVVIACNIKLNSSSAGYQSCLASGMKATLSMVQGKRNPMAAMELLRSGRLLRNVCCVMKDVNTCSAPEYGKCSPEAADLNGKIVDGVMDAYGCQAKVQDGCPVLE
;
A
#
# COMPACT_ATOMS: atom_id res chain seq x y z
N MET A 1 1.07 -6.80 -7.11
CA MET A 1 0.94 -5.73 -6.09
C MET A 1 0.12 -6.18 -4.88
N ILE A 2 0.24 -7.46 -4.46
CA ILE A 2 -1.00 -8.24 -4.23
C ILE A 2 -1.23 -8.80 -2.80
N PRO A 3 -0.23 -8.84 -1.89
CA PRO A 3 -0.58 -8.90 -0.45
C PRO A 3 0.30 -8.07 0.49
N TYR A 4 1.56 -7.85 0.13
CA TYR A 4 2.58 -7.22 0.99
C TYR A 4 2.48 -5.70 1.02
N VAL A 5 2.45 -5.08 -0.17
CA VAL A 5 2.19 -3.66 -0.34
C VAL A 5 0.87 -3.36 0.39
N GLN A 6 -0.16 -4.16 0.15
CA GLN A 6 -1.43 -4.10 0.87
C GLN A 6 -1.28 -4.25 2.40
N GLY A 7 -0.45 -5.16 2.92
CA GLY A 7 -0.19 -5.33 4.36
C GLY A 7 0.51 -4.12 5.00
N VAL A 8 1.52 -3.56 4.34
CA VAL A 8 2.18 -2.31 4.75
C VAL A 8 1.21 -1.13 4.68
N PHE A 9 0.42 -1.05 3.62
CA PHE A 9 -0.63 -0.05 3.46
C PHE A 9 -1.69 -0.16 4.56
N ILE A 10 -2.16 -1.35 4.88
CA ILE A 10 -3.12 -1.59 5.97
C ILE A 10 -2.50 -1.24 7.31
N ALA A 11 -1.24 -1.61 7.56
CA ALA A 11 -0.53 -1.27 8.78
C ALA A 11 -0.44 0.25 8.97
N VAL A 12 -0.02 0.98 7.92
CA VAL A 12 0.08 2.43 8.00
C VAL A 12 -1.29 3.09 8.03
N ALA A 13 -2.28 2.63 7.26
CA ALA A 13 -3.65 3.11 7.35
C ALA A 13 -4.26 2.90 8.75
N THR A 14 -3.93 1.77 9.40
CA THR A 14 -4.33 1.51 10.79
C THR A 14 -3.67 2.47 11.76
N LEU A 15 -2.39 2.82 11.54
CA LEU A 15 -1.67 3.82 12.34
C LEU A 15 -2.20 5.24 12.07
N VAL A 16 -2.62 5.57 10.85
CA VAL A 16 -3.31 6.82 10.48
C VAL A 16 -4.66 6.90 11.19
N LEU A 17 -5.48 5.85 11.13
CA LEU A 17 -6.78 5.81 11.83
C LEU A 17 -6.61 5.86 13.35
N GLY A 18 -5.57 5.20 13.87
CA GLY A 18 -5.15 5.30 15.27
C GLY A 18 -4.73 6.73 15.64
N TYR A 19 -3.99 7.42 14.75
CA TYR A 19 -3.67 8.83 14.91
C TYR A 19 -4.92 9.71 14.91
N SER A 20 -5.81 9.57 13.93
CA SER A 20 -7.04 10.36 13.84
C SER A 20 -8.00 10.16 15.00
N SER A 21 -7.91 9.03 15.72
CA SER A 21 -8.67 8.81 16.96
C SER A 21 -7.97 9.33 18.22
N ALA A 22 -6.64 9.51 18.18
CA ALA A 22 -5.83 9.99 19.30
C ALA A 22 -5.47 11.48 19.22
N ALA A 23 -5.53 12.10 18.04
CA ALA A 23 -5.15 13.48 17.80
C ALA A 23 -6.38 14.40 17.79
N PRO A 24 -6.58 15.24 18.82
CA PRO A 24 -7.74 16.14 18.91
C PRO A 24 -7.77 17.24 17.84
N SER A 25 -6.67 17.47 17.10
CA SER A 25 -6.57 18.48 16.05
C SER A 25 -7.15 18.05 14.69
N CYS A 26 -7.39 16.76 14.47
CA CYS A 26 -8.00 16.24 13.25
C CYS A 26 -9.39 15.65 13.56
N GLU A 27 -10.45 16.45 13.39
CA GLU A 27 -11.81 15.94 13.56
C GLU A 27 -12.19 14.95 12.45
N LEU A 28 -12.59 13.73 12.83
CA LEU A 28 -13.01 12.67 11.90
C LEU A 28 -14.08 13.13 10.89
N MET A 29 -14.96 14.06 11.30
CA MET A 29 -15.99 14.64 10.42
C MET A 29 -15.40 15.38 9.21
N GLY A 30 -14.18 15.91 9.33
CA GLY A 30 -13.48 16.55 8.22
C GLY A 30 -13.00 15.58 7.13
N LEU A 31 -12.94 14.27 7.40
CA LEU A 31 -12.65 13.23 6.41
C LEU A 31 -13.89 12.79 5.63
N MET A 32 -15.10 13.08 6.12
CA MET A 32 -16.34 12.64 5.48
C MET A 32 -16.44 13.07 4.00
N PRO A 33 -16.09 14.31 3.60
CA PRO A 33 -16.08 14.70 2.19
C PRO A 33 -15.19 13.83 1.31
N CYS A 34 -14.07 13.32 1.84
CA CYS A 34 -13.17 12.42 1.14
C CYS A 34 -13.73 10.99 1.01
N LEU A 35 -14.55 10.56 1.97
CA LEU A 35 -15.15 9.22 2.01
C LEU A 35 -16.48 9.13 1.26
N MET A 36 -17.19 10.24 1.07
CA MET A 36 -18.48 10.26 0.35
C MET A 36 -18.40 9.65 -1.06
N PRO A 37 -17.40 9.97 -1.90
CA PRO A 37 -17.24 9.30 -3.20
C PRO A 37 -17.02 7.79 -3.07
N ALA A 38 -16.32 7.33 -2.02
CA ALA A 38 -16.16 5.92 -1.71
C ALA A 38 -17.51 5.28 -1.41
N MET A 39 -18.29 5.89 -0.52
CA MET A 39 -19.62 5.41 -0.16
C MET A 39 -20.54 5.32 -1.38
N THR A 40 -20.55 6.35 -2.24
CA THR A 40 -21.32 6.32 -3.50
C THR A 40 -20.86 5.18 -4.40
N PHE A 41 -19.55 4.99 -4.56
CA PHE A 41 -19.02 3.88 -5.35
C PHE A 41 -19.36 2.51 -4.75
N LEU A 42 -19.27 2.33 -3.42
CA LEU A 42 -19.61 1.08 -2.72
C LEU A 42 -21.07 0.67 -2.93
N HIS A 43 -21.96 1.61 -3.22
CA HIS A 43 -23.37 1.35 -3.52
C HIS A 43 -23.66 1.23 -5.03
N SER A 44 -22.68 1.46 -5.90
CA SER A 44 -22.84 1.38 -7.35
C SER A 44 -22.98 -0.07 -7.86
N PRO A 45 -23.62 -0.29 -9.01
CA PRO A 45 -23.62 -1.59 -9.70
C PRO A 45 -22.19 -2.10 -9.99
N ASP A 46 -21.31 -1.21 -10.45
CA ASP A 46 -19.92 -1.54 -10.79
C ASP A 46 -19.18 -2.15 -9.58
N PHE A 47 -19.40 -1.62 -8.38
CA PHE A 47 -18.78 -2.18 -7.18
C PHE A 47 -19.36 -3.56 -6.82
N LYS A 48 -20.64 -3.82 -7.08
CA LYS A 48 -21.22 -5.16 -6.83
C LYS A 48 -20.56 -6.22 -7.70
N ASP A 49 -20.28 -5.88 -8.96
CA ASP A 49 -19.61 -6.78 -9.89
C ASP A 49 -18.15 -7.00 -9.48
N ILE A 50 -17.44 -5.92 -9.11
CA ILE A 50 -16.08 -6.01 -8.55
C ILE A 50 -16.06 -6.87 -7.28
N GLN A 51 -17.03 -6.68 -6.38
CA GLN A 51 -17.13 -7.46 -5.14
C GLN A 51 -17.38 -8.94 -5.43
N ALA A 52 -18.17 -9.28 -6.46
CA ALA A 52 -18.37 -10.66 -6.89
C ALA A 52 -17.03 -11.29 -7.30
N VAL A 53 -16.24 -10.60 -8.12
CA VAL A 53 -14.91 -11.05 -8.55
C VAL A 53 -13.94 -11.18 -7.36
N GLN A 54 -13.98 -10.24 -6.41
CA GLN A 54 -13.15 -10.31 -5.19
C GLN A 54 -13.49 -11.52 -4.33
N ARG A 55 -14.78 -11.88 -4.20
CA ARG A 55 -15.21 -13.04 -3.40
C ARG A 55 -14.78 -14.37 -4.00
N THR A 56 -14.72 -14.47 -5.32
CA THR A 56 -14.22 -15.69 -6.00
C THR A 56 -12.69 -15.73 -6.06
N GLY A 57 -12.02 -14.60 -5.81
CA GLY A 57 -10.56 -14.46 -5.95
C GLY A 57 -10.10 -14.42 -7.41
N GLU A 58 -11.03 -14.32 -8.35
CA GLU A 58 -10.76 -14.39 -9.79
C GLU A 58 -10.44 -13.01 -10.36
N PHE A 59 -9.47 -12.31 -9.79
CA PHE A 59 -9.13 -10.93 -10.19
C PHE A 59 -8.81 -10.76 -11.68
N GLN A 60 -8.50 -11.85 -12.40
CA GLN A 60 -8.38 -11.88 -13.86
C GLN A 60 -9.69 -11.58 -14.62
N ASN A 61 -10.85 -11.67 -13.95
CA ASN A 61 -12.17 -11.40 -14.52
C ASN A 61 -12.60 -9.93 -14.40
N LEU A 62 -11.79 -9.08 -13.73
CA LEU A 62 -12.03 -7.64 -13.72
C LEU A 62 -11.87 -7.09 -15.14
N THR A 63 -12.79 -6.23 -15.56
CA THR A 63 -12.68 -5.53 -16.86
C THR A 63 -11.85 -4.25 -16.75
N ALA A 64 -11.38 -3.72 -17.88
CA ALA A 64 -10.63 -2.47 -17.92
C ALA A 64 -11.43 -1.27 -17.34
N PRO A 65 -12.73 -1.09 -17.66
CA PRO A 65 -13.53 -0.03 -17.04
C PRO A 65 -13.67 -0.21 -15.51
N GLN A 66 -13.92 -1.43 -15.03
CA GLN A 66 -14.05 -1.71 -13.60
C GLN A 66 -12.74 -1.42 -12.85
N LEU A 67 -11.60 -1.85 -13.40
CA LEU A 67 -10.29 -1.55 -12.82
C LEU A 67 -10.01 -0.05 -12.80
N THR A 68 -10.31 0.64 -13.90
CA THR A 68 -10.10 2.09 -14.01
C THR A 68 -10.96 2.83 -13.00
N SER A 69 -12.25 2.48 -12.89
CA SER A 69 -13.15 3.09 -11.90
C SER A 69 -12.65 2.85 -10.48
N LEU A 70 -12.28 1.62 -10.13
CA LEU A 70 -11.73 1.30 -8.81
C LEU A 70 -10.48 2.12 -8.50
N CYS A 71 -9.53 2.18 -9.45
CA CYS A 71 -8.28 2.92 -9.30
C CYS A 71 -8.55 4.41 -9.13
N LYS A 72 -9.42 4.99 -9.95
CA LYS A 72 -9.79 6.42 -9.89
C LYS A 72 -10.52 6.81 -8.62
N THR A 73 -11.43 5.97 -8.14
CA THR A 73 -12.08 6.17 -6.85
C THR A 73 -11.05 6.14 -5.72
N ALA A 74 -10.15 5.15 -5.71
CA ALA A 74 -9.07 5.09 -4.71
C ALA A 74 -8.15 6.31 -4.77
N GLN A 75 -7.74 6.74 -5.96
CA GLN A 75 -6.92 7.96 -6.18
C GLN A 75 -7.61 9.18 -5.57
N GLY A 76 -8.89 9.42 -5.88
CA GLY A 76 -9.63 10.58 -5.35
C GLY A 76 -9.74 10.58 -3.82
N ILE A 77 -10.03 9.43 -3.21
CA ILE A 77 -10.12 9.30 -1.74
C ILE A 77 -8.78 9.61 -1.08
N VAL A 78 -7.70 8.99 -1.58
CA VAL A 78 -6.37 9.14 -1.00
C VAL A 78 -5.87 10.56 -1.16
N THR A 79 -6.03 11.19 -2.33
CA THR A 79 -5.63 12.59 -2.55
C THR A 79 -6.35 13.51 -1.57
N CYS A 80 -7.67 13.39 -1.44
CA CYS A 80 -8.43 14.20 -0.49
C CYS A 80 -7.99 13.94 0.97
N ALA A 81 -7.79 12.68 1.35
CA ALA A 81 -7.34 12.31 2.69
C ALA A 81 -5.92 12.84 2.99
N ALA A 82 -5.02 12.80 2.01
CA ALA A 82 -3.68 13.38 2.13
C ALA A 82 -3.75 14.90 2.35
N ASP A 83 -4.54 15.61 1.55
CA ASP A 83 -4.73 17.07 1.68
C ASP A 83 -5.37 17.45 3.02
N TYR A 84 -6.29 16.63 3.53
CA TYR A 84 -6.86 16.81 4.86
C TYR A 84 -5.81 16.61 5.96
N LEU A 85 -5.07 15.50 5.90
CA LEU A 85 -4.03 15.16 6.87
C LEU A 85 -2.94 16.23 6.91
N GLU A 86 -2.52 16.77 5.76
CA GLU A 86 -1.52 17.84 5.70
C GLU A 86 -1.98 19.13 6.40
N ARG A 87 -3.29 19.41 6.43
CA ARG A 87 -3.83 20.61 7.05
C ARG A 87 -4.04 20.48 8.55
N CYS A 88 -4.38 19.30 9.04
CA CYS A 88 -4.79 19.11 10.44
C CYS A 88 -3.70 18.46 11.33
N MET A 89 -2.69 17.84 10.72
CA MET A 89 -1.67 17.08 11.44
C MET A 89 -0.51 17.96 11.89
N ASP A 90 0.02 17.68 13.09
CA ASP A 90 1.22 18.32 13.60
C ASP A 90 2.41 18.13 12.65
N HIS A 91 3.17 19.20 12.41
CA HIS A 91 4.36 19.19 11.56
C HIS A 91 5.48 18.24 12.02
N GLU A 92 5.40 17.74 13.26
CA GLU A 92 6.33 16.74 13.81
C GLU A 92 6.13 15.34 13.21
N LEU A 93 4.99 15.07 12.56
CA LEU A 93 4.63 13.76 12.03
C LEU A 93 5.01 13.58 10.55
N LYS A 94 6.26 13.91 10.22
CA LYS A 94 6.77 13.94 8.84
C LYS A 94 6.63 12.61 8.09
N ASP A 95 6.81 11.48 8.78
CA ASP A 95 6.67 10.15 8.17
C ASP A 95 5.25 9.91 7.63
N LEU A 96 4.24 10.42 8.33
CA LEU A 96 2.84 10.25 7.96
C LEU A 96 2.47 11.13 6.76
N GLN A 97 3.02 12.35 6.70
CA GLN A 97 2.90 13.22 5.52
C GLN A 97 3.58 12.63 4.29
N VAL A 98 4.80 12.10 4.44
CA VAL A 98 5.50 11.42 3.34
C VAL A 98 4.74 10.19 2.88
N PHE A 99 4.14 9.43 3.80
CA PHE A 99 3.32 8.28 3.43
C PHE A 99 2.07 8.69 2.65
N ALA A 100 1.36 9.71 3.11
CA ALA A 100 0.18 10.23 2.42
C ALA A 100 0.53 10.67 0.99
N ARG A 101 1.55 11.52 0.83
CA ARG A 101 2.03 11.99 -0.48
C ARG A 101 2.56 10.86 -1.37
N GLY A 102 3.33 9.93 -0.82
CA GLY A 102 3.84 8.78 -1.55
C GLY A 102 2.70 7.90 -2.08
N THR A 103 1.62 7.75 -1.32
CA THR A 103 0.43 7.01 -1.77
C THR A 103 -0.29 7.72 -2.91
N VAL A 104 -0.45 9.04 -2.83
CA VAL A 104 -1.01 9.84 -3.94
C VAL A 104 -0.19 9.64 -5.20
N LYS A 105 1.14 9.76 -5.10
CA LYS A 105 2.06 9.55 -6.22
C LYS A 105 1.95 8.15 -6.82
N LEU A 106 1.78 7.12 -6.00
CA LEU A 106 1.58 5.75 -6.50
C LEU A 106 0.28 5.58 -7.28
N LEU A 107 -0.76 6.31 -6.89
CA LEU A 107 -2.07 6.28 -7.56
C LEU A 107 -2.12 7.13 -8.84
N GLU A 108 -1.07 7.88 -9.17
CA GLU A 108 -0.92 8.48 -10.52
C GLU A 108 -0.87 7.41 -11.62
N VAL A 109 -0.56 6.15 -11.28
CA VAL A 109 -0.68 5.03 -12.23
C VAL A 109 -2.11 4.85 -12.76
N CYS A 110 -3.12 5.32 -12.01
CA CYS A 110 -4.53 5.26 -12.42
C CYS A 110 -4.85 6.13 -13.64
N ASP A 111 -3.98 7.08 -13.99
CA ASP A 111 -4.09 7.92 -15.19
C ASP A 111 -3.51 7.26 -16.44
N ARG A 112 -2.84 6.12 -16.32
CA ARG A 112 -2.12 5.51 -17.45
C ARG A 112 -3.06 4.69 -18.33
N PRO A 113 -3.01 4.86 -19.67
CA PRO A 113 -3.86 4.12 -20.59
C PRO A 113 -3.55 2.62 -20.64
N ASP A 114 -2.36 2.21 -20.18
CA ASP A 114 -1.89 0.82 -20.16
C ASP A 114 -2.05 0.12 -18.80
N LEU A 115 -2.73 0.77 -17.84
CA LEU A 115 -2.94 0.24 -16.49
C LEU A 115 -3.49 -1.19 -16.51
N TYR A 116 -4.53 -1.44 -17.29
CA TYR A 116 -5.20 -2.74 -17.35
C TYR A 116 -4.28 -3.85 -17.85
N ALA A 117 -3.58 -3.62 -18.96
CA ALA A 117 -2.66 -4.59 -19.53
C ALA A 117 -1.56 -4.96 -18.50
N LYS A 118 -0.96 -3.96 -17.86
CA LYS A 118 0.05 -4.16 -16.82
C LYS A 118 -0.49 -4.88 -15.60
N TRP A 119 -1.70 -4.54 -15.17
CA TRP A 119 -2.37 -5.20 -14.05
C TRP A 119 -2.58 -6.70 -14.29
N MET A 120 -3.02 -7.06 -15.51
CA MET A 120 -3.22 -8.46 -15.89
C MET A 120 -1.92 -9.27 -15.90
N VAL A 121 -0.82 -8.68 -16.38
CA VAL A 121 0.51 -9.31 -16.31
C VAL A 121 0.91 -9.60 -14.86
N VAL A 122 0.69 -8.64 -13.96
CA VAL A 122 1.02 -8.77 -12.53
C VAL A 122 0.13 -9.83 -11.85
N ILE A 123 -1.16 -9.87 -12.15
CA ILE A 123 -2.09 -10.89 -11.61
C ILE A 123 -1.67 -12.28 -12.08
N ALA A 124 -1.47 -12.48 -13.38
CA ALA A 124 -1.12 -13.78 -13.93
C ALA A 124 0.18 -14.32 -13.31
N CYS A 125 1.16 -13.43 -13.12
CA CYS A 125 2.39 -13.78 -12.43
C CYS A 125 2.16 -14.15 -10.96
N ASN A 126 1.35 -13.39 -10.21
CA ASN A 126 1.05 -13.69 -8.81
C ASN A 126 0.32 -15.02 -8.64
N ILE A 127 -0.66 -15.33 -9.50
CA ILE A 127 -1.36 -16.63 -9.50
C ILE A 127 -0.34 -17.77 -9.69
N LYS A 128 0.56 -17.62 -10.68
CA LYS A 128 1.61 -18.61 -10.95
C LYS A 128 2.56 -18.79 -9.77
N LEU A 129 3.05 -17.71 -9.18
CA LEU A 129 3.98 -17.79 -8.05
C LEU A 129 3.31 -18.33 -6.79
N ASN A 130 2.04 -17.99 -6.56
CA ASN A 130 1.27 -18.54 -5.44
C ASN A 130 1.05 -20.05 -5.57
N SER A 131 0.84 -20.56 -6.77
CA SER A 131 0.59 -21.99 -6.99
C SER A 131 1.87 -22.83 -7.10
N SER A 132 3.02 -22.22 -7.43
CA SER A 132 4.22 -22.98 -7.81
C SER A 132 5.53 -22.58 -7.11
N SER A 133 5.54 -21.52 -6.30
CA SER A 133 6.75 -21.07 -5.61
C SER A 133 6.61 -21.00 -4.09
N ALA A 134 7.16 -22.00 -3.41
CA ALA A 134 7.34 -22.00 -1.97
C ALA A 134 8.27 -20.86 -1.49
N GLY A 135 9.27 -20.49 -2.31
CA GLY A 135 10.18 -19.37 -2.03
C GLY A 135 9.43 -18.04 -1.99
N TYR A 136 8.57 -17.79 -2.97
CA TYR A 136 7.73 -16.60 -3.02
C TYR A 136 6.82 -16.50 -1.78
N GLN A 137 6.16 -17.60 -1.39
CA GLN A 137 5.33 -17.64 -0.18
C GLN A 137 6.14 -17.37 1.10
N SER A 138 7.35 -17.91 1.21
CA SER A 138 8.23 -17.71 2.36
C SER A 138 8.64 -16.24 2.50
N CYS A 139 9.01 -15.58 1.39
CA CYS A 139 9.33 -14.15 1.37
C CYS A 139 8.13 -13.30 1.84
N LEU A 140 6.93 -13.61 1.33
CA LEU A 140 5.70 -12.91 1.71
C LEU A 140 5.35 -13.11 3.19
N ALA A 141 5.46 -14.33 3.71
CA ALA A 141 5.20 -14.65 5.11
C ALA A 141 6.16 -13.91 6.05
N SER A 142 7.45 -13.84 5.68
CA SER A 142 8.46 -13.10 6.46
C SER A 142 8.16 -11.59 6.49
N GLY A 143 7.86 -11.00 5.33
CA GLY A 143 7.45 -9.59 5.24
C GLY A 143 6.19 -9.26 6.04
N MET A 144 5.19 -10.14 5.99
CA MET A 144 3.96 -9.98 6.75
C MET A 144 4.20 -10.11 8.26
N LYS A 145 5.05 -11.06 8.69
CA LYS A 145 5.46 -11.17 10.09
C LYS A 145 6.17 -9.90 10.57
N ALA A 146 7.15 -9.39 9.83
CA ALA A 146 7.84 -8.15 10.16
C ALA A 146 6.87 -6.96 10.25
N THR A 147 5.92 -6.87 9.31
CA THR A 147 4.88 -5.83 9.33
C THR A 147 3.96 -5.95 10.54
N LEU A 148 3.52 -7.16 10.86
CA LEU A 148 2.67 -7.43 12.02
C LEU A 148 3.41 -7.13 13.33
N SER A 149 4.69 -7.48 13.47
CA SER A 149 5.49 -7.15 14.65
C SER A 149 5.53 -5.64 14.92
N MET A 150 5.60 -4.81 13.87
CA MET A 150 5.56 -3.34 14.01
C MET A 150 4.22 -2.82 14.56
N VAL A 151 3.10 -3.49 14.26
CA VAL A 151 1.74 -3.04 14.60
C VAL A 151 1.20 -3.70 15.87
N GLN A 152 1.44 -4.99 16.08
CA GLN A 152 0.85 -5.80 17.15
C GLN A 152 1.32 -5.37 18.55
N GLY A 153 2.54 -4.85 18.68
CA GLY A 153 3.05 -4.26 19.93
C GLY A 153 2.50 -2.86 20.25
N LYS A 154 1.70 -2.27 19.37
CA LYS A 154 1.30 -0.84 19.42
C LYS A 154 -0.22 -0.64 19.55
N ARG A 155 -0.93 -1.61 20.14
CA ARG A 155 -2.37 -1.48 20.49
C ARG A 155 -2.66 -0.32 21.47
N ASN A 156 -1.62 0.22 22.12
CA ASN A 156 -1.72 1.45 22.90
C ASN A 156 -1.56 2.68 21.97
N PRO A 157 -2.58 3.56 21.85
CA PRO A 157 -2.52 4.75 21.03
C PRO A 157 -1.30 5.65 21.31
N MET A 158 -0.85 5.77 22.57
CA MET A 158 0.33 6.57 22.89
C MET A 158 1.63 5.95 22.35
N ALA A 159 1.74 4.63 22.36
CA ALA A 159 2.91 3.94 21.83
C ALA A 159 2.96 4.00 20.29
N ALA A 160 1.80 4.04 19.63
CA ALA A 160 1.68 4.30 18.20
C ALA A 160 2.09 5.74 17.86
N MET A 161 1.64 6.71 18.66
CA MET A 161 2.03 8.12 18.54
C MET A 161 3.54 8.33 18.69
N GLU A 162 4.17 7.66 19.65
CA GLU A 162 5.63 7.73 19.84
C GLU A 162 6.39 7.20 18.62
N LEU A 163 5.92 6.09 18.03
CA LEU A 163 6.53 5.55 16.82
C LEU A 163 6.40 6.52 15.64
N LEU A 164 5.22 7.11 15.45
CA LEU A 164 4.96 8.10 14.40
C LEU A 164 5.83 9.35 14.57
N ARG A 165 5.97 9.87 15.80
CA ARG A 165 6.83 11.02 16.12
C ARG A 165 8.32 10.71 15.99
N SER A 166 8.72 9.45 16.18
CA SER A 166 10.14 9.09 16.13
C SER A 166 10.77 9.20 14.73
N GLY A 167 9.97 9.33 13.66
CA GLY A 167 10.48 9.39 12.28
C GLY A 167 11.13 8.08 11.79
N ARG A 168 10.93 6.98 12.55
CA ARG A 168 11.49 5.66 12.26
C ARG A 168 10.50 4.75 11.53
N LEU A 169 9.21 5.08 11.51
CA LEU A 169 8.20 4.24 10.88
C LEU A 169 8.50 4.06 9.39
N LEU A 170 8.75 5.18 8.69
CA LEU A 170 9.01 5.15 7.26
C LEU A 170 10.30 4.39 6.95
N ARG A 171 11.34 4.57 7.77
CA ARG A 171 12.58 3.78 7.65
C ARG A 171 12.33 2.27 7.80
N ASN A 172 11.59 1.86 8.83
CA ASN A 172 11.29 0.45 9.05
C ASN A 172 10.46 -0.13 7.91
N VAL A 173 9.46 0.61 7.44
CA VAL A 173 8.64 0.23 6.29
C VAL A 173 9.50 0.08 5.02
N CYS A 174 10.38 1.04 4.74
CA CYS A 174 11.34 0.96 3.62
C CYS A 174 12.28 -0.25 3.72
N CYS A 175 12.69 -0.61 4.93
CA CYS A 175 13.52 -1.79 5.15
C CYS A 175 12.77 -3.09 4.89
N VAL A 176 11.53 -3.22 5.37
CA VAL A 176 10.69 -4.38 5.03
C VAL A 176 10.47 -4.44 3.52
N MET A 177 10.24 -3.31 2.83
CA MET A 177 10.06 -3.28 1.37
C MET A 177 11.31 -3.79 0.65
N LYS A 178 12.48 -3.32 1.08
CA LYS A 178 13.76 -3.74 0.53
C LYS A 178 14.02 -5.23 0.75
N ASP A 179 13.83 -5.74 1.96
CA ASP A 179 14.16 -7.12 2.32
C ASP A 179 13.22 -8.11 1.61
N VAL A 180 11.92 -7.81 1.60
CA VAL A 180 10.92 -8.62 0.88
C VAL A 180 11.22 -8.63 -0.60
N ASN A 181 11.48 -7.46 -1.21
CA ASN A 181 11.80 -7.40 -2.63
C ASN A 181 13.09 -8.16 -2.94
N THR A 182 14.12 -8.02 -2.11
CA THR A 182 15.39 -8.76 -2.30
C THR A 182 15.14 -10.28 -2.29
N CYS A 183 14.25 -10.75 -1.41
CA CYS A 183 13.86 -12.15 -1.33
C CYS A 183 13.00 -12.59 -2.53
N SER A 184 12.00 -11.78 -2.94
CA SER A 184 11.01 -12.17 -3.95
C SER A 184 11.40 -11.84 -5.39
N ALA A 185 12.33 -10.91 -5.63
CA ALA A 185 12.73 -10.50 -6.98
C ALA A 185 13.23 -11.66 -7.87
N PRO A 186 14.05 -12.61 -7.38
CA PRO A 186 14.46 -13.77 -8.17
C PRO A 186 13.29 -14.65 -8.61
N GLU A 187 12.17 -14.61 -7.89
CA GLU A 187 10.99 -15.43 -8.18
C GLU A 187 10.20 -14.91 -9.38
N TYR A 188 10.19 -13.59 -9.63
CA TYR A 188 9.44 -13.01 -10.75
C TYR A 188 9.91 -13.49 -12.12
N GLY A 189 11.19 -13.90 -12.24
CA GLY A 189 11.74 -14.51 -13.45
C GLY A 189 11.05 -15.82 -13.85
N LYS A 190 10.37 -16.50 -12.92
CA LYS A 190 9.59 -17.72 -13.19
C LYS A 190 8.29 -17.43 -13.94
N CYS A 191 7.83 -16.17 -13.99
CA CYS A 191 6.62 -15.77 -14.70
C CYS A 191 6.88 -15.56 -16.19
N SER A 192 7.55 -14.45 -16.51
CA SER A 192 8.01 -14.02 -17.84
C SER A 192 9.01 -12.86 -17.66
N PRO A 193 9.85 -12.56 -18.68
CA PRO A 193 10.75 -11.39 -18.62
C PRO A 193 10.00 -10.07 -18.44
N GLU A 194 8.85 -9.92 -19.11
CA GLU A 194 7.97 -8.75 -18.97
C GLU A 194 7.42 -8.61 -17.56
N ALA A 195 6.97 -9.70 -16.93
CA ALA A 195 6.48 -9.67 -15.56
C ALA A 195 7.60 -9.34 -14.57
N ALA A 196 8.83 -9.82 -14.81
CA ALA A 196 9.98 -9.50 -13.97
C ALA A 196 10.33 -8.00 -14.05
N ASP A 197 10.45 -7.44 -15.26
CA ASP A 197 10.69 -6.00 -15.48
C ASP A 197 9.58 -5.14 -14.86
N LEU A 198 8.32 -5.51 -15.07
CA LEU A 198 7.18 -4.76 -14.55
C LEU A 198 7.13 -4.79 -13.01
N ASN A 199 7.39 -5.94 -12.36
CA ASN A 199 7.45 -6.00 -10.90
C ASN A 199 8.64 -5.18 -10.37
N GLY A 200 9.79 -5.20 -11.04
CA GLY A 200 10.93 -4.33 -10.70
C GLY A 200 10.55 -2.85 -10.72
N LYS A 201 9.95 -2.37 -11.83
CA LYS A 201 9.45 -0.99 -11.96
C LYS A 201 8.41 -0.61 -10.91
N ILE A 202 7.53 -1.54 -10.54
CA ILE A 202 6.55 -1.30 -9.47
C ILE A 202 7.27 -1.09 -8.14
N VAL A 203 8.25 -1.93 -7.80
CA VAL A 203 9.00 -1.78 -6.55
C VAL A 203 9.81 -0.50 -6.53
N ASP A 204 10.52 -0.18 -7.61
CA ASP A 204 11.28 1.07 -7.71
C ASP A 204 10.36 2.29 -7.56
N GLY A 205 9.19 2.27 -8.23
CA GLY A 205 8.18 3.31 -8.08
C GLY A 205 7.68 3.48 -6.65
N VAL A 206 7.48 2.37 -5.92
CA VAL A 206 7.10 2.38 -4.48
C VAL A 206 8.23 2.94 -3.62
N MET A 207 9.45 2.46 -3.81
CA MET A 207 10.63 2.91 -3.06
C MET A 207 10.87 4.41 -3.27
N ASP A 208 10.72 4.89 -4.50
CA ASP A 208 10.90 6.30 -4.85
C ASP A 208 9.75 7.18 -4.33
N ALA A 209 8.50 6.69 -4.36
CA ALA A 209 7.35 7.43 -3.85
C ALA A 209 7.45 7.71 -2.35
N TYR A 210 8.05 6.79 -1.60
CA TYR A 210 8.27 6.92 -0.16
C TYR A 210 9.65 7.47 0.21
N GLY A 211 10.49 7.82 -0.77
CA GLY A 211 11.84 8.34 -0.54
C GLY A 211 12.76 7.35 0.17
N CYS A 212 12.54 6.05 -0.05
CA CYS A 212 13.19 4.99 0.71
C CYS A 212 14.70 4.92 0.53
N GLN A 213 15.22 5.35 -0.63
CA GLN A 213 16.66 5.37 -0.89
C GLN A 213 17.41 6.12 0.20
N ALA A 214 16.95 7.32 0.57
CA ALA A 214 17.55 8.12 1.64
C ALA A 214 17.36 7.48 3.03
N LYS A 215 16.27 6.74 3.24
CA LYS A 215 15.93 6.14 4.54
C LYS A 215 16.72 4.87 4.86
N VAL A 216 17.23 4.17 3.84
CA VAL A 216 17.95 2.90 3.99
C VAL A 216 19.46 3.01 3.72
N GLN A 217 19.97 4.22 3.45
CA GLN A 217 21.39 4.47 3.18
C GLN A 217 22.30 4.01 4.33
N ASP A 218 21.89 4.25 5.58
CA ASP A 218 22.64 3.84 6.78
C ASP A 218 22.36 2.37 7.20
N GLY A 219 21.75 1.59 6.32
CA GLY A 219 21.39 0.19 6.56
C GLY A 219 20.03 0.02 7.27
N CYS A 220 19.57 -1.23 7.27
CA CYS A 220 18.29 -1.63 7.85
C CYS A 220 18.49 -2.24 9.24
N PRO A 221 17.66 -1.86 10.23
CA PRO A 221 17.70 -2.50 11.53
C PRO A 221 17.27 -3.96 11.42
N VAL A 222 17.83 -4.82 12.26
CA VAL A 222 17.31 -6.18 12.43
C VAL A 222 15.92 -6.06 13.07
N LEU A 223 14.88 -6.45 12.34
CA LEU A 223 13.52 -6.51 12.84
C LEU A 223 13.34 -7.86 13.54
N GLU A 224 13.40 -7.87 14.87
CA GLU A 224 13.17 -9.05 15.73
C GLU A 224 11.70 -9.53 15.70
#